data_AF-L1PAW0-F1
#
_entry.id   AF-L1PAW0-F1
#
_cell.length_a   1.000
_cell.length_b   1.000
_cell.length_c   1.000
_cell.angle_alpha   90.00
_cell.angle_beta   90.00
_cell.angle_gamma   90.00
#
_symmetry.space_group_name_H-M   'P 1'
#
loop_
_entity.id
_entity.type
_entity.pdbx_description
1 polymer ?
#
loop_
_entity_poly.entity_id
_entity_poly.type
_entity_poly.pdbx_seq_one_letter_code
_entity_poly.pdbx_strand_id
1 'polypeptide(L)'
;MLHSKKCIIFAPVNPQENQLQRIFIFLKFIRRKNMEKVSYYTAEGLKKLRDELNQLKDVERPRASQAIAEARDKGDLSENAEYDAAKEAQGLLEMKIAKLEKLVANARLIDESQLDVNKVLVLSTVKIKNLANKAVLTYTLVAESEADLKAGKISVSSPIGKGLLGKEVGEIAEIKVPNGTLKMEILEITR
;
A
#
# COMPACT_ATOMS: atom_id res chain seq x y z
N MET A 1 -69.06 31.60 -6.45
CA MET A 1 -68.61 30.20 -6.65
C MET A 1 -67.33 29.98 -5.85
N LEU A 2 -67.26 28.88 -5.11
CA LEU A 2 -66.33 28.63 -4.01
C LEU A 2 -64.85 28.56 -4.40
N HIS A 3 -64.02 28.99 -3.46
CA HIS A 3 -62.57 28.83 -3.41
C HIS A 3 -62.15 27.37 -3.16
N SER A 4 -61.13 26.87 -3.85
CA SER A 4 -60.39 25.67 -3.46
C SER A 4 -58.93 26.04 -3.16
N LYS A 5 -58.66 26.46 -1.92
CA LYS A 5 -57.29 26.57 -1.39
C LYS A 5 -56.87 25.17 -0.90
N LYS A 6 -55.94 24.52 -1.59
CA LYS A 6 -55.26 23.31 -1.10
C LYS A 6 -54.31 23.72 0.03
N CYS A 7 -54.65 23.37 1.27
CA CYS A 7 -53.71 23.38 2.39
C CYS A 7 -52.60 22.36 2.11
N ILE A 8 -51.38 22.85 1.92
CA ILE A 8 -50.17 22.03 1.99
C ILE A 8 -49.90 21.82 3.48
N ILE A 9 -50.19 20.61 3.96
CA ILE A 9 -49.82 20.17 5.31
C ILE A 9 -48.30 20.01 5.31
N PHE A 10 -47.58 20.93 5.96
CA PHE A 10 -46.20 20.70 6.34
C PHE A 10 -46.19 19.66 7.47
N ALA A 11 -45.80 18.43 7.15
CA ALA A 11 -45.44 17.46 8.16
C ALA A 11 -44.21 17.98 8.94
N PRO A 12 -44.17 17.86 10.27
CA PRO A 12 -43.01 18.27 11.05
C PRO A 12 -41.84 17.34 10.73
N VAL A 13 -40.82 17.86 10.06
CA VAL A 13 -39.56 17.14 9.82
C VAL A 13 -38.80 17.06 11.14
N ASN A 14 -38.52 15.84 11.59
CA ASN A 14 -37.94 15.53 12.87
C ASN A 14 -36.45 15.98 12.94
N PRO A 15 -36.05 16.89 13.84
CA PRO A 15 -34.67 17.43 13.88
C PRO A 15 -33.58 16.39 14.17
N GLN A 16 -33.93 15.27 14.81
CA GLN A 16 -33.01 14.21 15.23
C GLN A 16 -32.57 13.30 14.07
N GLU A 17 -33.38 13.19 13.01
CA GLU A 17 -33.08 12.36 11.83
C GLU A 17 -31.94 12.94 10.98
N ASN A 18 -31.77 14.27 11.06
CA ASN A 18 -30.77 15.02 10.31
C ASN A 18 -29.37 14.99 10.98
N GLN A 19 -29.29 14.74 12.29
CA GLN A 19 -28.01 14.57 12.99
C GLN A 19 -27.34 13.24 12.64
N LEU A 20 -28.09 12.13 12.64
CA LEU A 20 -27.58 10.83 12.27
C LEU A 20 -27.17 10.77 10.79
N GLN A 21 -27.95 11.37 9.88
CA GLN A 21 -27.57 11.47 8.48
C GLN A 21 -26.33 12.34 8.27
N ARG A 22 -26.19 13.46 9.01
CA ARG A 22 -24.98 14.31 8.97
C ARG A 22 -23.75 13.61 9.55
N ILE A 23 -23.90 12.89 10.66
CA ILE A 23 -22.84 12.04 11.24
C ILE A 23 -22.48 10.92 10.26
N PHE A 24 -23.45 10.31 9.59
CA PHE A 24 -23.20 9.26 8.60
C PHE A 24 -22.52 9.81 7.33
N ILE A 25 -22.92 11.00 6.85
CA ILE A 25 -22.25 11.70 5.76
C ILE A 25 -20.84 12.15 6.18
N PHE A 26 -20.67 12.61 7.42
CA PHE A 26 -19.38 13.01 7.97
C PHE A 26 -18.45 11.81 8.20
N LEU A 27 -18.95 10.68 8.71
CA LEU A 27 -18.21 9.41 8.77
C LEU A 27 -17.89 8.91 7.36
N LYS A 28 -18.82 9.01 6.41
CA LYS A 28 -18.61 8.63 5.01
C LYS A 28 -17.60 9.58 4.33
N PHE A 29 -17.50 10.84 4.76
CA PHE A 29 -16.53 11.84 4.30
C PHE A 29 -15.15 11.63 4.93
N ILE A 30 -15.07 11.34 6.24
CA ILE A 30 -13.83 10.95 6.94
C ILE A 30 -13.28 9.66 6.34
N ARG A 31 -14.14 8.67 6.08
CA ARG A 31 -13.76 7.40 5.43
C ARG A 31 -13.28 7.60 3.98
N ARG A 32 -13.63 8.71 3.33
CA ARG A 32 -13.25 9.02 1.95
C ARG A 32 -11.88 9.70 1.83
N LYS A 33 -11.35 10.33 2.88
CA LYS A 33 -10.09 11.09 2.80
C LYS A 33 -8.81 10.28 2.99
N ASN A 34 -8.89 9.03 3.49
CA ASN A 34 -7.73 8.15 3.70
C ASN A 34 -7.94 6.75 3.10
N MET A 35 -8.64 6.62 1.97
CA MET A 35 -8.49 5.40 1.17
C MET A 35 -7.17 5.51 0.41
N GLU A 36 -6.08 5.28 1.12
CA GLU A 36 -4.83 4.98 0.48
C GLU A 36 -4.94 3.68 -0.33
N LYS A 37 -4.05 3.55 -1.31
CA LYS A 37 -4.07 2.49 -2.30
C LYS A 37 -3.96 1.12 -1.61
N VAL A 38 -5.09 0.42 -1.53
CA VAL A 38 -5.15 -0.96 -1.02
C VAL A 38 -4.13 -1.80 -1.77
N SER A 39 -3.26 -2.45 -1.02
CA SER A 39 -2.20 -3.28 -1.56
C SER A 39 -2.49 -4.74 -1.25
N TYR A 40 -2.39 -5.59 -2.26
CA TYR A 40 -2.68 -7.01 -2.14
C TYR A 40 -1.40 -7.78 -1.87
N TYR A 41 -1.47 -8.71 -0.93
CA TYR A 41 -0.34 -9.51 -0.45
C TYR A 41 -0.67 -10.99 -0.45
N THR A 42 0.38 -11.80 -0.58
CA THR A 42 0.32 -13.22 -0.23
C THR A 42 0.10 -13.38 1.28
N ALA A 43 -0.40 -14.55 1.71
CA ALA A 43 -0.52 -14.86 3.13
C ALA A 43 0.85 -14.81 3.84
N GLU A 44 1.89 -15.33 3.19
CA GLU A 44 3.25 -15.31 3.70
C GLU A 44 3.83 -13.90 3.77
N GLY A 45 3.62 -13.06 2.74
CA GLY A 45 4.09 -11.68 2.69
C GLY A 45 3.46 -10.83 3.79
N LEU A 46 2.15 -10.98 4.00
CA LEU A 46 1.44 -10.30 5.08
C LEU A 46 1.92 -10.76 6.47
N LYS A 47 2.18 -12.06 6.64
CA LYS A 47 2.76 -12.60 7.88
C LYS A 47 4.13 -12.00 8.14
N LYS A 48 5.03 -11.98 7.14
CA LYS A 48 6.36 -11.38 7.26
C LYS A 48 6.31 -9.89 7.65
N LEU A 49 5.40 -9.12 7.05
CA LEU A 49 5.21 -7.70 7.41
C LEU A 49 4.76 -7.52 8.86
N ARG A 50 3.86 -8.38 9.35
CA ARG A 50 3.41 -8.36 10.75
C ARG A 50 4.53 -8.78 11.71
N ASP A 51 5.26 -9.82 11.37
CA ASP A 51 6.39 -10.31 12.17
C ASP A 51 7.50 -9.24 12.27
N GLU A 52 7.83 -8.57 11.16
CA GLU A 52 8.78 -7.44 11.17
C GLU A 52 8.27 -6.28 12.02
N LEU A 53 6.99 -5.91 11.89
CA LEU A 53 6.41 -4.85 12.70
C LEU A 53 6.47 -5.16 14.20
N ASN A 54 6.16 -6.40 14.59
CA ASN A 54 6.22 -6.82 15.98
C ASN A 54 7.67 -6.81 16.48
N GLN A 55 8.64 -7.29 15.70
CA GLN A 55 10.06 -7.22 16.07
C GLN A 55 10.50 -5.78 16.36
N LEU A 56 10.11 -4.82 15.50
CA LEU A 56 10.49 -3.42 15.69
C LEU A 56 9.82 -2.80 16.94
N LYS A 57 8.57 -3.17 17.24
CA LYS A 57 7.81 -2.62 18.36
C LYS A 57 8.17 -3.24 19.71
N ASP A 58 8.36 -4.55 19.73
CA ASP A 58 8.47 -5.32 20.97
C ASP A 58 9.93 -5.53 21.38
N VAL A 59 10.87 -5.46 20.43
CA VAL A 59 12.30 -5.66 20.69
C VAL A 59 13.10 -4.39 20.46
N GLU A 60 13.05 -3.82 19.24
CA GLU A 60 13.93 -2.71 18.88
C GLU A 60 13.56 -1.40 19.56
N ARG A 61 12.27 -1.09 19.71
CA ARG A 61 11.82 0.14 20.36
C ARG A 61 12.21 0.19 21.85
N PRO A 62 12.02 -0.88 22.66
CA PRO A 62 12.57 -0.93 24.00
C PRO A 62 14.09 -0.82 24.04
N ARG A 63 14.79 -1.50 23.12
CA ARG A 63 16.26 -1.43 23.02
C ARG A 63 16.76 -0.01 22.71
N ALA A 64 16.09 0.71 21.82
CA ALA A 64 16.41 2.11 21.53
C ALA A 64 16.20 3.01 22.76
N SER A 65 15.14 2.77 23.53
CA SER A 65 14.91 3.50 24.79
C SER A 65 16.00 3.22 25.83
N GLN A 66 16.48 1.98 25.92
CA GLN A 66 17.59 1.60 26.81
C GLN A 66 18.89 2.27 26.37
N ALA A 67 19.21 2.26 25.07
CA ALA A 67 20.39 2.92 24.53
C ALA A 67 20.43 4.43 24.84
N ILE A 68 19.28 5.11 24.78
CA ILE A 68 19.17 6.53 25.18
C ILE A 68 19.42 6.71 26.68
N ALA A 69 18.87 5.82 27.51
CA ALA A 69 19.07 5.88 28.95
C ALA A 69 20.55 5.66 29.32
N GLU A 70 21.19 4.66 28.72
CA GLU A 70 22.62 4.37 28.90
C GLU A 70 23.49 5.54 28.45
N ALA A 71 23.20 6.14 27.29
CA ALA A 71 23.94 7.30 26.80
C ALA A 71 23.78 8.51 27.72
N ARG A 72 22.58 8.71 28.29
CA ARG A 72 22.30 9.80 29.24
C ARG A 72 23.08 9.66 30.55
N ASP A 73 23.29 8.43 31.02
CA ASP A 73 23.97 8.15 32.29
C ASP A 73 25.51 8.31 32.19
N LYS A 74 26.07 8.47 30.97
CA LYS A 74 27.51 8.68 30.71
C LYS A 74 28.01 10.10 30.98
N GLY A 75 27.17 11.02 31.44
CA GLY A 75 27.57 12.38 31.85
C GLY A 75 27.21 13.46 30.84
N ASP A 76 27.98 14.55 30.83
CA ASP A 76 27.56 15.87 30.33
C ASP A 76 26.90 15.84 28.94
N LEU A 77 25.62 16.22 28.91
CA LEU A 77 24.73 16.01 27.77
C LEU A 77 25.03 16.94 26.59
N SER A 78 25.73 18.06 26.83
CA SER A 78 25.98 19.08 25.80
C SER A 78 27.07 18.70 24.79
N GLU A 79 27.88 17.67 25.06
CA GLU A 79 28.92 17.17 24.13
C GLU A 79 28.74 15.67 23.79
N ASN A 80 27.61 15.07 24.17
CA ASN A 80 27.42 13.63 24.10
C ASN A 80 26.90 13.19 22.73
N ALA A 81 27.84 12.99 21.79
CA ALA A 81 27.56 12.49 20.46
C ALA A 81 26.83 11.13 20.46
N GLU A 82 27.01 10.30 21.50
CA GLU A 82 26.31 9.02 21.61
C GLU A 82 24.82 9.21 21.94
N TYR A 83 24.48 10.21 22.76
CA TYR A 83 23.10 10.57 23.07
C TYR A 83 22.37 11.09 21.82
N ASP A 84 22.99 12.01 21.09
CA ASP A 84 22.42 12.56 19.86
C ASP A 84 22.20 11.46 18.81
N ALA A 85 23.21 10.60 18.60
CA ALA A 85 23.09 9.46 17.69
C ALA A 85 21.98 8.48 18.11
N ALA A 86 21.81 8.22 19.41
CA ALA A 86 20.75 7.36 19.92
C ALA A 86 19.35 7.98 19.70
N LYS A 87 19.21 9.31 19.85
CA LYS A 87 17.98 10.05 19.57
C LYS A 87 17.63 10.04 18.08
N GLU A 88 18.61 10.23 17.21
CA GLU A 88 18.41 10.13 15.76
C GLU A 88 18.00 8.70 15.36
N ALA A 89 18.70 7.68 15.87
CA ALA A 89 18.37 6.28 15.62
C ALA A 89 16.94 5.93 16.07
N GLN A 90 16.51 6.41 17.24
CA GLN A 90 15.13 6.30 17.70
C GLN A 90 14.15 6.96 16.71
N GLY A 91 14.45 8.16 16.23
CA GLY A 91 13.62 8.86 15.24
C GLY A 91 13.47 8.07 13.94
N LEU A 92 14.57 7.52 13.41
CA LEU A 92 14.56 6.66 12.23
C LEU A 92 13.73 5.38 12.46
N LEU A 93 13.86 4.77 13.64
CA LEU A 93 13.08 3.59 14.02
C LEU A 93 11.58 3.89 14.04
N GLU A 94 11.16 4.99 14.68
CA GLU A 94 9.74 5.38 14.73
C GLU A 94 9.17 5.70 13.35
N MET A 95 9.95 6.35 12.47
CA MET A 95 9.55 6.54 11.07
C MET A 95 9.35 5.21 10.34
N LYS A 96 10.23 4.22 10.58
CA LYS A 96 10.09 2.88 9.99
C LYS A 96 8.84 2.18 10.51
N ILE A 97 8.58 2.23 11.81
CA ILE A 97 7.38 1.63 12.43
C ILE A 97 6.12 2.27 11.85
N ALA A 98 6.04 3.61 11.81
CA ALA A 98 4.87 4.30 11.25
C ALA A 98 4.60 3.93 9.79
N LYS A 99 5.66 3.79 8.98
CA LYS A 99 5.54 3.33 7.58
C LYS A 99 5.00 1.89 7.50
N LEU A 100 5.50 0.98 8.34
CA LEU A 100 5.05 -0.42 8.35
C LEU A 100 3.62 -0.58 8.89
N GLU A 101 3.25 0.13 9.95
CA GLU A 101 1.88 0.14 10.48
C GLU A 101 0.89 0.56 9.40
N LYS A 102 1.25 1.59 8.64
CA LYS A 102 0.47 2.07 7.50
C LYS A 102 0.37 1.06 6.37
N LEU A 103 1.45 0.34 6.06
CA LEU A 103 1.43 -0.74 5.06
C LEU A 103 0.52 -1.89 5.51
N VAL A 104 0.64 -2.34 6.76
CA VAL A 104 -0.17 -3.44 7.31
C VAL A 104 -1.65 -3.06 7.39
N ALA A 105 -1.99 -1.82 7.75
CA ALA A 105 -3.37 -1.34 7.79
C ALA A 105 -4.07 -1.38 6.42
N ASN A 106 -3.31 -1.09 5.36
CA ASN A 106 -3.79 -1.07 3.97
C ASN A 106 -3.62 -2.42 3.24
N ALA A 107 -2.96 -3.40 3.87
CA ALA A 107 -2.75 -4.71 3.28
C ALA A 107 -4.04 -5.53 3.28
N ARG A 108 -4.34 -6.16 2.15
CA ARG A 108 -5.44 -7.12 2.01
C ARG A 108 -4.90 -8.44 1.47
N LEU A 109 -5.42 -9.54 2.00
CA LEU A 109 -5.16 -10.86 1.47
C LEU A 109 -6.02 -11.04 0.23
N ILE A 110 -5.42 -11.50 -0.85
CA ILE A 110 -6.14 -11.80 -2.08
C ILE A 110 -6.45 -13.30 -2.11
N ASP A 111 -7.71 -13.64 -2.36
CA ASP A 111 -8.09 -15.02 -2.62
C ASP A 111 -7.88 -15.29 -4.11
N GLU A 112 -6.87 -16.12 -4.40
CA GLU A 112 -6.45 -16.45 -5.77
C GLU A 112 -7.55 -17.15 -6.57
N SER A 113 -8.50 -17.82 -5.89
CA SER A 113 -9.59 -18.56 -6.53
C SER A 113 -10.64 -17.66 -7.21
N GLN A 114 -10.68 -16.38 -6.84
CA GLN A 114 -11.70 -15.42 -7.31
C GLN A 114 -11.19 -14.49 -8.43
N LEU A 115 -9.96 -14.69 -8.90
CA LEU A 115 -9.31 -13.76 -9.82
C LEU A 115 -9.31 -14.29 -11.25
N ASP A 116 -9.71 -13.42 -12.19
CA ASP A 116 -9.58 -13.71 -13.62
C ASP A 116 -8.13 -14.04 -13.98
N VAL A 117 -7.94 -15.16 -14.68
CA VAL A 117 -6.61 -15.68 -15.07
C VAL A 117 -6.12 -15.04 -16.38
N ASN A 118 -7.04 -14.47 -17.17
CA ASN A 118 -6.73 -13.90 -18.49
C ASN A 118 -6.00 -12.56 -18.43
N LYS A 119 -6.03 -11.88 -17.28
CA LYS A 119 -5.46 -10.55 -17.10
C LYS A 119 -4.31 -10.58 -16.11
N VAL A 120 -3.27 -9.80 -16.41
CA VAL A 120 -2.17 -9.57 -15.49
C VAL A 120 -2.68 -8.77 -14.29
N LEU A 121 -2.61 -9.38 -13.12
CA LEU A 121 -3.02 -8.80 -11.85
C LEU A 121 -1.87 -8.87 -10.84
N VAL A 122 -2.09 -8.30 -9.65
CA VAL A 122 -1.16 -8.51 -8.53
C VAL A 122 -1.05 -10.02 -8.25
N LEU A 123 0.17 -10.46 -7.95
CA LEU A 123 0.61 -11.85 -7.77
C LEU A 123 0.62 -12.71 -9.04
N SER A 124 0.41 -12.14 -10.22
CA SER A 124 0.53 -12.91 -11.47
C SER A 124 2.00 -13.02 -11.89
N THR A 125 2.39 -14.20 -12.37
CA THR A 125 3.68 -14.46 -13.00
C THR A 125 3.52 -14.33 -14.52
N VAL A 126 4.22 -13.37 -15.10
CA VAL A 126 4.08 -12.99 -16.51
C VAL A 126 5.38 -13.24 -17.23
N LYS A 127 5.29 -14.00 -18.31
CA LYS A 127 6.39 -14.19 -19.26
C LYS A 127 6.28 -13.14 -20.33
N ILE A 128 7.32 -12.32 -20.45
CA ILE A 128 7.36 -11.18 -21.36
C ILE A 128 8.54 -11.29 -22.31
N LYS A 129 8.34 -10.81 -23.53
CA LYS A 129 9.37 -10.71 -24.55
C LYS A 129 9.63 -9.24 -24.86
N ASN A 130 10.88 -8.81 -24.70
CA ASN A 130 11.29 -7.47 -25.08
C ASN A 130 11.46 -7.43 -26.61
N LEU A 131 10.73 -6.54 -27.29
CA LEU A 131 10.76 -6.45 -28.75
C LEU A 131 12.06 -5.83 -29.29
N ALA A 132 12.79 -5.06 -28.49
CA ALA A 132 14.02 -4.40 -28.91
C ALA A 132 15.21 -5.36 -29.00
N ASN A 133 15.35 -6.27 -28.03
CA ASN A 133 16.47 -7.21 -27.95
C ASN A 133 16.07 -8.69 -28.05
N LYS A 134 14.76 -8.98 -28.24
CA LYS A 134 14.17 -10.32 -28.31
C LYS A 134 14.39 -11.19 -27.06
N ALA A 135 14.83 -10.62 -25.94
CA ALA A 135 15.02 -11.35 -24.69
C ALA A 135 13.67 -11.73 -24.06
N VAL A 136 13.58 -12.94 -23.53
CA VAL A 136 12.41 -13.44 -22.81
C VAL A 136 12.73 -13.44 -21.32
N LEU A 137 11.85 -12.83 -20.53
CA LEU A 137 11.99 -12.66 -19.10
C LEU A 137 10.70 -13.09 -18.42
N THR A 138 10.81 -13.66 -17.22
CA THR A 138 9.65 -14.04 -16.42
C THR A 138 9.67 -13.23 -15.14
N TYR A 139 8.56 -12.56 -14.83
CA TYR A 139 8.45 -11.74 -13.64
C TYR A 139 7.14 -12.00 -12.89
N THR A 140 7.20 -12.02 -11.56
CA THR A 140 6.02 -12.05 -10.69
C THR A 140 5.71 -10.64 -10.20
N LEU A 141 4.50 -10.16 -10.46
CA LEU A 141 4.06 -8.85 -10.00
C LEU A 141 3.68 -8.93 -8.52
N VAL A 142 4.36 -8.19 -7.66
CA VAL A 142 4.14 -8.19 -6.21
C VAL A 142 3.95 -6.78 -5.67
N ALA A 143 3.59 -6.66 -4.40
CA ALA A 143 3.61 -5.38 -3.72
C ALA A 143 5.03 -4.81 -3.61
N GLU A 144 5.15 -3.50 -3.41
CA GLU A 144 6.45 -2.81 -3.36
C GLU A 144 7.39 -3.35 -2.29
N SER A 145 6.85 -3.74 -1.13
CA SER A 145 7.63 -4.32 -0.03
C SER A 145 8.11 -5.75 -0.29
N GLU A 146 7.56 -6.47 -1.28
CA GLU A 146 7.96 -7.83 -1.64
C GLU A 146 8.83 -7.88 -2.91
N ALA A 147 9.10 -6.73 -3.53
CA ALA A 147 9.83 -6.66 -4.79
C ALA A 147 11.29 -7.06 -4.60
N ASP A 148 11.74 -7.98 -5.45
CA ASP A 148 13.12 -8.48 -5.50
C ASP A 148 13.46 -8.87 -6.94
N LEU A 149 14.22 -8.00 -7.61
CA LEU A 149 14.63 -8.20 -8.99
C LEU A 149 15.46 -9.47 -9.20
N LYS A 150 16.24 -9.90 -8.19
CA LYS A 150 17.07 -11.12 -8.29
C LYS A 150 16.20 -12.38 -8.30
N ALA A 151 15.11 -12.35 -7.53
CA ALA A 151 14.11 -13.43 -7.49
C ALA A 151 13.05 -13.31 -8.60
N GLY A 152 13.18 -12.36 -9.53
CA GLY A 152 12.20 -12.13 -10.59
C GLY A 152 10.89 -11.48 -10.09
N LYS A 153 10.88 -10.87 -8.91
CA LYS A 153 9.71 -10.20 -8.33
C LYS A 153 9.76 -8.69 -8.62
N ILE A 154 8.76 -8.18 -9.33
CA ILE A 154 8.66 -6.76 -9.69
C ILE A 154 7.51 -6.09 -8.94
N SER A 155 7.73 -4.86 -8.47
CA SER A 155 6.65 -4.10 -7.85
C SER A 155 5.60 -3.67 -8.88
N VAL A 156 4.33 -3.81 -8.52
CA VAL A 156 3.19 -3.20 -9.23
C VAL A 156 3.25 -1.67 -9.30
N SER A 157 4.03 -1.02 -8.45
CA SER A 157 4.25 0.45 -8.48
C SER A 157 5.33 0.88 -9.47
N SER A 158 6.17 -0.05 -9.94
CA SER A 158 7.25 0.21 -10.90
C SER A 158 6.71 0.57 -12.30
N PRO A 159 7.49 1.26 -13.15
CA PRO A 159 7.07 1.56 -14.53
C PRO A 159 6.70 0.31 -15.31
N ILE A 160 7.47 -0.77 -15.14
CA ILE A 160 7.22 -2.06 -15.80
C ILE A 160 5.94 -2.70 -15.26
N GLY A 161 5.80 -2.81 -13.94
CA GLY A 161 4.60 -3.39 -13.32
C GLY A 161 3.33 -2.63 -13.70
N LYS A 162 3.38 -1.29 -13.72
CA LYS A 162 2.25 -0.44 -14.16
C LYS A 162 1.87 -0.66 -15.62
N GLY A 163 2.84 -0.86 -16.51
CA GLY A 163 2.56 -1.11 -17.92
C GLY A 163 2.01 -2.51 -18.20
N LEU A 164 2.33 -3.48 -17.34
CA LEU A 164 1.85 -4.86 -17.48
C LEU A 164 0.47 -5.08 -16.84
N LEU A 165 0.11 -4.33 -15.80
CA LEU A 165 -1.18 -4.48 -15.12
C LEU A 165 -2.37 -4.34 -16.06
N GLY A 166 -3.30 -5.30 -15.98
CA GLY A 166 -4.55 -5.32 -16.73
C GLY A 166 -4.44 -5.79 -18.18
N LYS A 167 -3.23 -6.15 -18.63
CA LYS A 167 -2.97 -6.64 -19.98
C LYS A 167 -3.26 -8.13 -20.12
N GLU A 168 -3.55 -8.57 -21.34
CA GLU A 168 -3.84 -9.95 -21.68
C GLU A 168 -2.68 -10.61 -22.46
N VAL A 169 -2.74 -11.95 -22.59
CA VAL A 169 -1.77 -12.70 -23.41
C VAL A 169 -1.84 -12.25 -24.87
N GLY A 170 -0.69 -11.99 -25.47
CA GLY A 170 -0.56 -11.48 -26.84
C GLY A 170 -0.60 -9.95 -26.97
N GLU A 171 -0.90 -9.22 -25.89
CA GLU A 171 -0.84 -7.76 -25.92
C GLU A 171 0.60 -7.23 -25.82
N ILE A 172 0.82 -6.05 -26.42
CA ILE A 172 2.06 -5.29 -26.30
C ILE A 172 1.86 -4.20 -25.24
N ALA A 173 2.65 -4.28 -24.16
CA ALA A 173 2.78 -3.26 -23.13
C ALA A 173 3.82 -2.22 -23.55
N GLU A 174 3.38 -0.95 -23.65
CA GLU A 174 4.27 0.19 -23.89
C GLU A 174 4.62 0.86 -22.55
N ILE A 175 5.88 0.75 -22.14
CA ILE A 175 6.37 1.24 -20.86
C ILE A 175 7.27 2.43 -21.08
N LYS A 176 6.91 3.57 -20.49
CA LYS A 176 7.72 4.78 -20.52
C LYS A 176 8.83 4.67 -19.48
N VAL A 177 10.08 4.65 -19.93
CA VAL A 177 11.28 4.74 -19.11
C VAL A 177 12.02 6.06 -19.40
N PRO A 178 12.89 6.56 -18.51
CA PRO A 178 13.63 7.80 -18.76
C PRO A 178 14.43 7.79 -20.08
N ASN A 179 14.86 6.60 -20.51
CA ASN A 179 15.64 6.40 -21.73
C ASN A 179 14.78 6.10 -22.98
N GLY A 180 13.47 6.35 -22.95
CA GLY A 180 12.55 6.15 -24.07
C GLY A 180 11.35 5.23 -23.76
N THR A 181 10.70 4.71 -24.80
CA THR A 181 9.57 3.78 -24.65
C THR A 181 10.02 2.35 -24.91
N LEU A 182 9.86 1.47 -23.92
CA LEU A 182 10.10 0.04 -24.06
C LEU A 182 8.82 -0.67 -24.47
N LYS A 183 8.89 -1.51 -25.49
CA LYS A 183 7.75 -2.35 -25.93
C LYS A 183 8.01 -3.79 -25.53
N MET A 184 7.08 -4.35 -24.75
CA MET A 184 7.16 -5.73 -24.28
C MET A 184 5.88 -6.47 -24.63
N GLU A 185 6.02 -7.65 -25.21
CA GLU A 185 4.91 -8.53 -25.57
C GLU A 185 4.69 -9.55 -24.46
N ILE A 186 3.43 -9.79 -24.08
CA ILE A 186 3.07 -10.77 -23.06
C ILE A 186 2.88 -12.12 -23.75
N LEU A 187 3.73 -13.08 -23.42
CA LEU A 187 3.67 -14.43 -23.99
C LEU A 187 2.76 -15.36 -23.18
N GLU A 188 2.77 -15.22 -21.87
CA GLU A 188 2.12 -16.16 -20.95
C GLU A 188 1.82 -15.49 -19.63
N ILE A 189 0.68 -15.82 -19.03
CA ILE A 189 0.30 -15.42 -17.68
C ILE A 189 0.04 -16.70 -16.89
N THR A 190 0.69 -16.81 -15.75
CA THR A 190 0.61 -17.95 -14.82
C THR A 190 0.38 -17.44 -13.41
N ARG A 191 -0.20 -18.27 -12.55
CA ARG A 191 -0.39 -18.01 -11.12
C ARG A 191 0.12 -19.20 -10.33
#